data_AF-A0A2N1UHL2-F1
#
_entry.id   AF-A0A2N1UHL2-F1
#
_cell.length_a   1.000
_cell.length_b   1.000
_cell.length_c   1.000
_cell.angle_alpha   90.00
_cell.angle_beta   90.00
_cell.angle_gamma   90.00
#
_symmetry.space_group_name_H-M   'P 1'
#
loop_
_entity.id
_entity.type
_entity.pdbx_description
1 polymer ?
#
loop_
_entity_poly.entity_id
_entity_poly.type
_entity_poly.pdbx_seq_one_letter_code
_entity_poly.pdbx_strand_id
1 'polypeptide(L)'
;MPVRFNPDKKKGGLTVLKTLELPNVEFITTPEGKPKAVVISLKDWKRISETLKIMSNKELLQSIGKAKQQLHSGAKLHTLKEVLENL
;
A
#
# COMPACT_ATOMS: atom_id res chain seq x y z
N MET A 1 -45.08 -19.43 -6.74
CA MET A 1 -44.09 -19.96 -7.71
C MET A 1 -42.70 -19.76 -7.10
N PRO A 2 -41.89 -20.80 -6.85
CA PRO A 2 -40.53 -20.59 -6.34
C PRO A 2 -39.59 -20.17 -7.47
N VAL A 3 -38.77 -19.16 -7.22
CA VAL A 3 -37.74 -18.67 -8.14
C VAL A 3 -36.56 -19.64 -8.11
N ARG A 4 -36.21 -20.23 -9.27
CA ARG A 4 -35.04 -21.09 -9.42
C ARG A 4 -33.76 -20.26 -9.36
N PHE A 5 -32.83 -20.63 -8.47
CA PHE A 5 -31.46 -20.12 -8.48
C PHE A 5 -30.72 -20.69 -9.69
N ASN A 6 -30.15 -19.83 -10.54
CA ASN A 6 -29.33 -20.24 -11.69
C ASN A 6 -27.87 -19.91 -11.37
N PRO A 7 -26.99 -20.89 -11.10
CA PRO A 7 -25.63 -20.63 -10.65
C PRO A 7 -24.65 -20.59 -11.83
N ASP A 8 -24.86 -19.73 -12.82
CA ASP A 8 -23.89 -19.54 -13.90
C ASP A 8 -24.02 -18.15 -14.52
N LYS A 9 -23.22 -17.22 -13.99
CA LYS A 9 -22.62 -16.04 -14.66
C LYS A 9 -22.22 -14.99 -13.63
N LYS A 10 -21.04 -15.14 -13.05
CA LYS A 10 -20.10 -14.02 -12.96
C LYS A 10 -18.73 -14.53 -13.37
N LYS A 11 -18.44 -14.31 -14.66
CA LYS A 11 -17.11 -14.40 -15.26
C LYS A 11 -16.11 -13.80 -14.28
N GLY A 12 -15.07 -14.57 -13.96
CA GLY A 12 -13.99 -14.13 -13.10
C GLY A 12 -13.52 -12.74 -13.51
N GLY A 13 -13.72 -11.78 -12.61
CA GLY A 13 -12.93 -10.57 -12.65
C GLY A 13 -11.50 -11.03 -12.41
N LEU A 14 -10.70 -11.05 -13.48
CA LEU A 14 -9.25 -11.01 -13.35
C LEU A 14 -8.95 -9.71 -12.62
N THR A 15 -8.86 -9.79 -11.29
CA THR A 15 -8.19 -8.78 -10.48
C THR A 15 -6.81 -8.71 -11.09
N VAL A 16 -6.54 -7.67 -11.88
CA VAL A 16 -5.20 -7.36 -12.34
C VAL A 16 -4.42 -7.10 -11.05
N LEU A 17 -3.80 -8.15 -10.52
CA LEU A 17 -2.77 -8.02 -9.51
C LEU A 17 -1.76 -7.10 -10.18
N LYS A 18 -1.72 -5.84 -9.75
CA LYS A 18 -0.68 -4.89 -10.17
C LYS A 18 0.63 -5.62 -9.94
N THR A 19 1.25 -6.11 -11.01
CA THR A 19 2.54 -6.75 -10.95
C THR A 19 3.45 -5.76 -10.26
N LEU A 20 3.92 -6.12 -9.06
CA LEU A 20 4.74 -5.23 -8.27
C LEU A 20 6.09 -5.18 -8.96
N GLU A 21 6.28 -4.21 -9.84
CA GLU A 21 7.58 -4.02 -10.48
C GLU A 21 8.60 -3.62 -9.41
N LEU A 22 9.61 -4.47 -9.27
CA LEU A 22 10.73 -4.22 -8.39
C LEU A 22 11.58 -3.09 -8.97
N PRO A 23 12.23 -2.27 -8.12
CA PRO A 23 13.17 -1.27 -8.60
C PRO A 23 14.24 -1.93 -9.46
N ASN A 24 14.58 -1.30 -10.58
CA ASN A 24 15.77 -1.70 -11.32
C ASN A 24 16.99 -1.12 -10.60
N VAL A 25 17.96 -1.97 -10.26
CA VAL A 25 19.08 -1.63 -9.38
C VAL A 25 20.39 -2.04 -10.04
N GLU A 26 21.31 -1.10 -10.16
CA GLU A 26 22.66 -1.35 -10.65
C GLU A 26 23.68 -1.17 -9.51
N PHE A 27 24.72 -2.01 -9.49
CA PHE A 27 25.75 -1.97 -8.45
C PHE A 27 27.07 -1.48 -9.04
N ILE A 28 27.71 -0.54 -8.33
CA ILE A 28 29.08 -0.13 -8.62
C ILE A 28 29.97 -0.86 -7.63
N THR A 29 30.88 -1.70 -8.13
CA THR A 29 31.82 -2.49 -7.32
C THR A 29 33.20 -1.83 -7.26
N THR A 30 33.96 -2.18 -6.23
CA THR A 30 35.40 -1.91 -6.14
C THR A 30 36.17 -2.87 -7.08
N PRO A 31 37.45 -2.59 -7.38
CA PRO A 31 38.28 -3.51 -8.15
C PRO A 31 38.39 -4.91 -7.51
N GLU A 32 38.23 -5.01 -6.18
CA GLU A 32 38.19 -6.30 -5.46
C GLU A 32 36.81 -6.98 -5.48
N GLY A 33 35.86 -6.44 -6.26
CA GLY A 33 34.51 -6.98 -6.43
C GLY A 33 33.53 -6.65 -5.30
N LYS A 34 33.90 -5.80 -4.33
CA LYS A 34 33.01 -5.44 -3.22
C LYS A 34 32.02 -4.35 -3.65
N PRO A 35 30.72 -4.43 -3.31
CA PRO A 35 29.77 -3.38 -3.65
C PRO A 35 30.12 -2.08 -2.91
N LYS A 36 30.29 -0.99 -3.66
CA LYS A 36 30.63 0.34 -3.15
C LYS A 36 29.44 1.29 -3.16
N ALA A 37 28.64 1.23 -4.21
CA ALA A 37 27.47 2.09 -4.37
C ALA A 37 26.37 1.37 -5.16
N VAL A 38 25.15 1.90 -5.04
CA VAL A 38 23.96 1.39 -5.71
C VAL A 38 23.34 2.54 -6.50
N VAL A 39 23.10 2.31 -7.79
CA VAL A 39 22.43 3.27 -8.67
C VAL A 39 20.98 2.82 -8.82
N ILE A 40 20.07 3.77 -8.56
CA ILE A 40 18.63 3.57 -8.65
C ILE A 40 17.99 4.77 -9.35
N SER A 41 16.82 4.55 -9.95
CA SER A 41 16.05 5.65 -10.53
C SER A 41 15.62 6.64 -9.45
N LEU A 42 15.50 7.93 -9.81
CA LEU A 42 15.00 8.96 -8.90
C LEU A 42 13.57 8.65 -8.41
N LYS A 43 12.76 8.00 -9.25
CA LYS A 43 11.40 7.58 -8.93
C LYS A 43 11.39 6.54 -7.82
N ASP A 44 12.27 5.55 -7.91
CA ASP A 44 12.37 4.47 -6.91
C ASP A 44 12.98 4.99 -5.61
N TRP A 45 13.99 5.86 -5.70
CA TRP A 45 14.53 6.55 -4.52
C TRP A 45 13.45 7.30 -3.75
N LYS A 46 12.63 8.09 -4.45
CA LYS A 46 11.54 8.84 -3.81
C LYS A 46 10.57 7.91 -3.10
N ARG A 47 10.13 6.83 -3.76
CA ARG A 47 9.21 5.83 -3.21
C ARG A 47 9.76 5.14 -1.95
N ILE A 48 11.03 4.74 -1.98
CA ILE A 48 11.70 4.09 -0.84
C ILE A 48 11.85 5.10 0.31
N SER A 49 12.32 6.32 0.03
CA SER A 49 12.53 7.35 1.06
C SER A 49 11.25 7.76 1.77
N GLU A 50 10.13 7.87 1.04
CA GLU A 50 8.83 8.21 1.59
C GLU A 50 8.30 7.08 2.49
N THR A 51 8.47 5.84 2.05
CA THR A 51 8.12 4.66 2.85
C THR A 51 8.94 4.62 4.15
N LEU A 52 10.26 4.86 4.07
CA LEU A 52 11.13 4.92 5.24
C LEU A 52 10.73 6.04 6.20
N LYS A 53 10.32 7.21 5.70
CA LYS A 53 9.80 8.31 6.53
C LYS A 53 8.53 7.89 7.28
N ILE A 54 7.58 7.26 6.59
CA ILE A 54 6.35 6.74 7.22
C ILE A 54 6.70 5.72 8.31
N MET A 55 7.59 4.78 8.00
CA MET A 55 8.00 3.74 8.95
C MET A 55 8.78 4.28 10.16
N SER A 56 9.53 5.36 9.98
CA SER A 56 10.27 6.00 11.08
C SER A 56 9.35 6.63 12.13
N ASN A 57 8.10 6.96 11.77
CA ASN A 57 7.14 7.53 12.68
C ASN A 57 6.29 6.44 13.35
N LYS A 58 6.69 6.03 14.56
CA LYS A 58 5.99 5.01 15.35
C LYS A 58 4.55 5.40 15.68
N GLU A 59 4.28 6.68 15.92
CA GLU A 59 2.93 7.18 16.23
C GLU A 59 2.01 7.07 15.02
N LEU A 60 2.53 7.37 13.82
CA LEU A 60 1.82 7.20 12.56
C LEU A 60 1.49 5.73 12.27
N LEU A 61 2.43 4.81 12.52
CA LEU A 61 2.17 3.38 12.36
C LEU A 61 1.09 2.89 13.34
N GLN A 62 1.12 3.37 14.58
CA GLN A 62 0.08 3.05 15.56
C GLN A 62 -1.28 3.63 15.17
N SER A 63 -1.34 4.86 14.64
CA SER A 63 -2.59 5.46 14.19
C SER A 63 -3.17 4.74 12.97
N ILE A 64 -2.32 4.35 12.00
CA ILE A 64 -2.72 3.51 10.87
C ILE A 64 -3.25 2.15 11.35
N GLY A 65 -2.60 1.53 12.34
CA GLY A 65 -3.05 0.28 12.94
C GLY A 65 -4.44 0.40 13.58
N LYS A 66 -4.64 1.43 14.41
CA LYS A 66 -5.93 1.73 15.04
C LYS A 66 -7.02 2.00 14.00
N ALA A 67 -6.72 2.79 12.97
CA ALA A 67 -7.67 3.11 11.90
C ALA A 67 -8.10 1.86 11.12
N LYS A 68 -7.16 0.95 10.80
CA LYS A 68 -7.48 -0.34 10.17
C LYS A 68 -8.36 -1.21 11.05
N GLN A 69 -8.07 -1.25 12.35
CA GLN A 69 -8.88 -2.03 13.31
C GLN A 69 -10.30 -1.47 13.41
N GLN A 70 -10.46 -0.15 13.48
CA GLN A 70 -11.76 0.53 13.49
C GLN A 70 -12.58 0.23 12.24
N LEU A 71 -11.96 0.25 11.06
CA LEU A 71 -12.61 -0.14 9.80
C LEU A 71 -13.07 -1.60 9.82
N HIS A 72 -12.27 -2.50 10.40
CA HIS A 72 -12.60 -3.92 10.47
C HIS A 72 -13.68 -4.23 11.51
N SER A 73 -13.67 -3.54 12.65
CA SER A 73 -14.62 -3.73 13.74
C SER A 73 -15.98 -3.03 13.51
N GLY A 74 -16.19 -2.41 12.34
CA GLY A 74 -17.42 -1.70 12.02
C GLY A 74 -17.62 -0.40 12.82
N ALA A 75 -16.53 0.27 13.21
CA ALA A 75 -16.63 1.55 13.90
C ALA A 75 -17.35 2.57 13.01
N LYS A 76 -18.16 3.44 13.64
CA LYS A 76 -18.87 4.51 12.94
C LYS A 76 -17.86 5.45 12.29
N LEU A 77 -17.85 5.46 10.96
CA LEU A 77 -17.03 6.38 10.18
C LEU A 77 -17.77 7.70 10.01
N HIS A 78 -17.06 8.79 10.20
CA HIS A 78 -17.58 10.13 9.94
C HIS A 78 -17.21 10.57 8.54
N THR A 79 -18.16 11.23 7.87
CA THR A 79 -17.86 11.89 6.60
C THR A 79 -17.04 13.14 6.84
N LEU A 80 -16.32 13.61 5.82
CA LEU A 80 -15.52 14.83 5.92
C LEU A 80 -16.37 16.05 6.34
N LYS A 81 -17.63 16.10 5.89
CA LYS A 81 -18.58 17.16 6.28
C LYS A 81 -18.92 17.12 7.77
N GLU A 82 -19.19 15.94 8.33
CA GLU A 82 -19.47 15.76 9.75
C GLU A 82 -18.28 16.11 10.64
N VAL A 83 -17.06 15.82 10.19
CA VAL A 83 -15.85 16.20 10.93
C VAL A 83 -15.68 17.71 10.97
N LEU A 84 -15.91 18.40 9.86
CA LEU A 84 -15.78 19.85 9.76
C LEU A 84 -16.86 20.63 10.52
N GLU A 85 -18.05 20.06 10.69
CA GLU A 85 -19.12 20.68 11.49
C GLU A 85 -18.89 20.54 13.01
N ASN A 86 -17.96 19.67 13.44
CA ASN A 86 -17.66 19.39 14.86
C ASN A 86 -16.25 19.88 15.30
N LEU A 87 -15.60 20.71 14.47
CA LEU A 87 -14.31 21.35 14.72
C LEU A 87 -14.52 22.83 15.06
#